data_AF-A0A6A4H5Q2-F1
#
_entry.id   AF-A0A6A4H5Q2-F1
#
_cell.length_a   1.000
_cell.length_b   1.000
_cell.length_c   1.000
_cell.angle_alpha   90.00
_cell.angle_beta   90.00
_cell.angle_gamma   90.00
#
_symmetry.space_group_name_H-M   'P 1'
#
loop_
_entity.id
_entity.type
_entity.pdbx_description
1 polymer ?
#
loop_
_entity_poly.entity_id
_entity_poly.type
_entity_poly.pdbx_seq_one_letter_code
_entity_poly.pdbx_strand_id
1 'polypeptide(L)'
;MSMHRHLLLVDLAMDDPIPTFSYAVAELKTRFPKLAYLHAIEPRVSIGGDIRELTKNESNDFLKAIWSPWPLILAGGFVRDNAIEAAGTEGVLIAYGRHYIANPDLPYRLKENVPLNKYD
;
A
#
# COMPACT_ATOMS: atom_id res chain seq x y z
N MET A 1 7.72 -31.84 15.34
CA MET A 1 6.74 -30.73 15.31
C MET A 1 7.05 -29.89 14.08
N SER A 2 6.29 -30.10 13.01
CA SER A 2 6.48 -29.46 11.71
C SER A 2 5.70 -28.15 11.68
N MET A 3 6.41 -27.03 11.83
CA MET A 3 5.82 -25.69 11.73
C MET A 3 5.35 -25.45 10.30
N HIS A 4 4.10 -25.08 10.15
CA HIS A 4 3.44 -24.85 8.87
C HIS A 4 4.06 -23.61 8.21
N ARG A 5 4.64 -23.77 7.02
CA ARG A 5 5.03 -22.65 6.16
C ARG A 5 3.77 -22.14 5.46
N HIS A 6 3.33 -20.94 5.83
CA HIS A 6 2.40 -20.16 5.02
C HIS A 6 3.21 -19.28 4.07
N LEU A 7 2.94 -19.40 2.76
CA LEU A 7 3.56 -18.62 1.69
C LEU A 7 2.67 -17.43 1.32
N LEU A 8 3.25 -16.23 1.17
CA LEU A 8 2.56 -15.03 0.67
C LEU A 8 3.27 -14.40 -0.56
N LEU A 9 2.59 -13.56 -1.36
CA LEU A 9 3.10 -12.91 -2.58
C LEU A 9 3.87 -11.63 -2.23
N VAL A 10 3.76 -11.24 -0.95
CA VAL A 10 4.65 -10.37 -0.18
C VAL A 10 5.94 -11.13 0.22
N ASP A 11 6.00 -12.46 0.03
CA ASP A 11 7.25 -13.25 -0.04
C ASP A 11 7.79 -13.25 -1.48
N LEU A 12 8.46 -12.18 -1.89
CA LEU A 12 9.83 -12.48 -2.31
C LEU A 12 10.47 -12.94 -1.00
N ALA A 13 10.72 -14.24 -0.82
CA ALA A 13 11.28 -14.81 0.41
C ALA A 13 12.67 -14.19 0.68
N MET A 14 12.66 -12.97 1.17
CA MET A 14 13.79 -12.07 1.27
C MET A 14 13.85 -11.63 2.71
N ASP A 15 14.95 -11.99 3.36
CA ASP A 15 15.18 -11.63 4.75
C ASP A 15 15.26 -10.10 4.94
N ASP A 16 15.66 -9.37 3.90
CA ASP A 16 15.71 -7.90 3.88
C ASP A 16 15.27 -7.34 2.50
N PRO A 17 13.97 -7.00 2.33
CA PRO A 17 13.45 -6.50 1.06
C PRO A 17 13.85 -5.04 0.78
N ILE A 18 14.17 -4.24 1.82
CA ILE A 18 14.32 -2.78 1.69
C ILE A 18 15.43 -2.40 0.71
N PRO A 19 16.67 -2.95 0.76
CA PRO A 19 17.73 -2.59 -0.18
C PRO A 19 17.37 -2.86 -1.63
N THR A 20 16.70 -3.99 -1.90
CA THR A 20 16.35 -4.42 -3.25
C THR A 20 15.28 -3.50 -3.85
N PHE A 21 14.21 -3.22 -3.11
CA PHE A 21 13.17 -2.32 -3.60
C PHE A 21 13.64 -0.87 -3.64
N SER A 22 14.50 -0.46 -2.72
CA SER A 22 15.12 0.88 -2.74
C SER A 22 15.92 1.10 -4.03
N TYR A 23 16.76 0.12 -4.40
CA TYR A 23 17.51 0.16 -5.64
C TYR A 23 16.57 0.20 -6.86
N ALA A 24 15.59 -0.71 -6.93
CA ALA A 24 14.66 -0.77 -8.05
C ALA A 24 13.90 0.56 -8.26
N VAL A 25 13.41 1.16 -7.18
CA VAL A 25 12.62 2.41 -7.23
C VAL A 25 13.51 3.61 -7.58
N ALA A 26 14.74 3.67 -7.06
CA ALA A 26 15.70 4.69 -7.43
C ALA A 26 16.09 4.61 -8.92
N GLU A 27 16.28 3.41 -9.45
CA GLU A 27 16.57 3.20 -10.87
C GLU A 27 15.36 3.55 -11.75
N LEU A 28 14.14 3.18 -11.35
CA LEU A 28 12.92 3.57 -12.06
C LEU A 28 12.80 5.09 -12.15
N LYS A 29 13.04 5.79 -11.03
CA LYS A 29 12.99 7.26 -10.97
C LYS A 29 14.03 7.90 -11.89
N THR A 30 15.24 7.37 -11.89
CA THR A 30 16.37 7.88 -12.69
C THR A 30 16.15 7.64 -14.19
N ARG A 31 15.74 6.43 -14.57
CA ARG A 31 15.65 6.01 -15.98
C ARG A 31 14.37 6.44 -16.65
N PHE A 32 13.28 6.60 -15.89
CA PHE A 32 11.96 6.92 -16.41
C PHE A 32 11.39 8.16 -15.71
N PRO A 33 11.98 9.36 -15.90
CA PRO A 33 11.56 10.56 -15.19
C PRO A 33 10.17 11.11 -15.57
N LYS A 34 9.50 10.45 -16.52
CA LYS A 34 8.13 10.76 -16.95
C LYS A 34 7.14 9.66 -16.59
N LEU A 35 7.53 8.70 -15.73
CA LEU A 35 6.59 7.69 -15.24
C LEU A 35 5.46 8.39 -14.47
N ALA A 36 4.21 8.02 -14.75
CA ALA A 36 3.06 8.73 -14.20
C ALA A 36 2.93 8.56 -12.68
N TYR A 37 3.22 7.37 -12.16
CA TYR A 37 3.15 7.06 -10.73
C TYR A 37 3.92 5.77 -10.40
N LEU A 38 4.21 5.59 -9.11
CA LEU A 38 4.53 4.30 -8.50
C LEU A 38 3.30 3.81 -7.74
N HIS A 39 2.99 2.51 -7.79
CA HIS A 39 1.88 1.91 -7.04
C HIS A 39 2.41 0.76 -6.19
N ALA A 40 2.24 0.84 -4.87
CA ALA A 40 2.72 -0.14 -3.90
C ALA A 40 1.59 -0.66 -3.00
N ILE A 41 1.70 -1.92 -2.60
CA ILE A 41 0.80 -2.54 -1.63
C ILE A 41 1.43 -2.40 -0.24
N GLU A 42 0.62 -2.04 0.75
CA GLU A 42 1.03 -1.96 2.15
C GLU A 42 1.39 -3.34 2.71
N PRO A 43 2.47 -3.45 3.51
CA PRO A 43 2.94 -4.74 4.04
C PRO A 43 1.92 -5.45 4.94
N ARG A 44 0.90 -4.71 5.41
CA ARG A 44 -0.17 -5.22 6.27
C ARG A 44 -1.16 -6.14 5.56
N VAL A 45 -1.09 -6.27 4.23
CA VAL A 45 -2.02 -7.10 3.45
C VAL A 45 -1.38 -8.46 3.11
N SER A 46 -2.04 -9.56 3.49
CA SER A 46 -1.64 -10.92 3.11
C SER A 46 -2.18 -11.34 1.72
N ILE A 47 -1.64 -12.43 1.14
CA ILE A 47 -2.39 -13.20 0.12
C ILE A 47 -3.71 -13.65 0.75
N GLY A 48 -4.81 -13.29 0.11
CA GLY A 48 -6.17 -13.47 0.63
C GLY A 48 -6.81 -12.12 0.99
N GLY A 49 -5.99 -11.09 1.18
CA GLY A 49 -6.44 -9.74 1.50
C GLY A 49 -6.60 -9.50 3.00
N ASP A 50 -6.30 -10.47 3.86
CA ASP A 50 -6.42 -10.22 5.30
C ASP A 50 -5.47 -9.11 5.74
N ILE A 51 -5.95 -8.28 6.65
CA ILE A 51 -5.15 -7.22 7.26
C ILE A 51 -4.53 -7.81 8.51
N ARG A 52 -3.20 -7.79 8.58
CA ARG A 52 -2.44 -8.20 9.76
C ARG A 52 -1.78 -7.00 10.43
N GLU A 53 -1.44 -7.19 11.69
CA GLU A 53 -0.57 -6.25 12.40
C GLU A 53 0.82 -6.22 11.74
N LEU A 54 1.35 -5.01 11.62
CA LEU A 54 2.71 -4.80 11.17
C LEU A 54 3.70 -5.07 12.30
N THR A 55 4.82 -5.68 11.96
CA THR A 55 5.99 -5.67 12.84
C THR A 55 6.69 -4.31 12.73
N LYS A 56 7.49 -3.96 13.75
CA LYS A 56 8.12 -2.63 13.87
C LYS A 56 8.95 -2.19 12.64
N ASN A 57 9.42 -3.15 11.84
CA ASN A 57 10.32 -2.89 10.72
C ASN A 57 9.63 -2.95 9.34
N GLU A 58 8.31 -3.14 9.29
CA GLU A 58 7.56 -3.26 8.04
C GLU A 58 6.90 -1.94 7.68
N SER A 59 7.45 -1.25 6.68
CA SER A 59 6.90 0.02 6.21
C SER A 59 7.29 0.31 4.76
N ASN A 60 6.40 1.01 4.04
CA ASN A 60 6.67 1.59 2.73
C ASN A 60 7.27 3.02 2.81
N ASP A 61 7.69 3.48 3.99
CA ASP A 61 8.26 4.82 4.17
C ASP A 61 9.50 5.07 3.29
N PHE A 62 10.31 4.03 3.06
CA PHE A 62 11.47 4.14 2.17
C PHE A 62 11.06 4.44 0.72
N LEU A 63 9.91 3.92 0.25
CA LEU A 63 9.38 4.23 -1.07
C LEU A 63 9.01 5.71 -1.18
N LYS A 64 8.36 6.26 -0.14
CA LYS A 64 8.02 7.68 -0.06
C LYS A 64 9.28 8.56 -0.12
N ALA A 65 10.29 8.22 0.66
CA ALA A 65 11.55 8.96 0.72
C ALA A 65 12.27 9.01 -0.64
N ILE A 66 12.26 7.90 -1.39
CA ILE A 66 12.92 7.83 -2.70
C ILE A 66 12.07 8.47 -3.80
N TRP A 67 10.75 8.23 -3.80
CA TRP A 67 9.86 8.60 -4.91
C TRP A 67 9.40 10.05 -4.88
N SER A 68 9.28 10.67 -3.69
CA SER A 68 8.84 12.06 -3.50
C SER A 68 9.56 13.09 -4.42
N PRO A 69 8.86 14.10 -4.95
CA PRO A 69 7.44 14.45 -4.73
C PRO A 69 6.50 13.82 -5.76
N TRP A 70 6.91 12.76 -6.46
CA TRP A 70 6.13 12.20 -7.56
C TRP A 70 4.93 11.37 -7.05
N PRO A 71 3.87 11.20 -7.88
CA PRO A 71 2.70 10.45 -7.47
C PRO A 71 3.04 9.02 -7.00
N LEU A 72 2.70 8.72 -5.76
CA LEU A 72 2.80 7.42 -5.12
C LEU A 72 1.40 6.96 -4.70
N ILE A 73 0.92 5.88 -5.29
CA ILE A 73 -0.34 5.24 -4.93
C ILE A 73 -0.03 4.14 -3.90
N LEU A 74 -0.63 4.25 -2.72
CA LEU A 74 -0.60 3.22 -1.69
C LEU A 74 -1.93 2.47 -1.67
N ALA A 75 -1.88 1.14 -1.62
CA ALA A 75 -3.05 0.28 -1.54
C ALA A 75 -2.93 -0.70 -0.39
N GLY A 76 -4.07 -1.07 0.22
CA GLY A 76 -4.13 -2.19 1.15
C GLY A 76 -4.42 -1.81 2.59
N GLY A 77 -5.56 -2.31 3.10
CA GLY A 77 -5.98 -2.10 4.49
C GLY A 77 -6.32 -0.66 4.86
N PHE A 78 -6.52 0.22 3.88
CA PHE A 78 -6.96 1.58 4.13
C PHE A 78 -8.45 1.63 4.49
N VAL A 79 -8.73 2.36 5.55
CA VAL A 79 -10.04 2.88 5.97
C VAL A 79 -9.99 4.40 5.89
N ARG A 80 -11.05 5.10 6.28
CA ARG A 80 -11.09 6.56 6.14
C ARG A 80 -9.96 7.26 6.91
N ASP A 81 -9.79 6.93 8.18
CA ASP A 81 -8.92 7.71 9.06
C ASP A 81 -7.43 7.56 8.70
N ASN A 82 -6.96 6.33 8.49
CA ASN A 82 -5.56 6.10 8.11
C ASN A 82 -5.25 6.55 6.67
N ALA A 83 -6.25 6.61 5.79
CA ALA A 83 -6.08 7.15 4.45
C ALA A 83 -5.96 8.67 4.45
N ILE A 84 -6.72 9.37 5.29
CA ILE A 84 -6.59 10.82 5.46
C ILE A 84 -5.19 11.16 5.98
N GLU A 85 -4.70 10.41 6.97
CA GLU A 85 -3.34 10.58 7.49
C GLU A 85 -2.28 10.38 6.39
N ALA A 86 -2.37 9.27 5.65
CA ALA A 86 -1.41 8.97 4.58
C ALA A 86 -1.47 9.99 3.42
N ALA A 87 -2.67 10.38 3.00
CA ALA A 87 -2.90 11.37 1.94
C ALA A 87 -2.53 12.81 2.35
N GLY A 88 -2.28 13.06 3.64
CA GLY A 88 -1.68 14.32 4.12
C GLY A 88 -0.22 14.50 3.67
N THR A 89 0.42 13.45 3.15
CA THR A 89 1.77 13.52 2.59
C THR A 89 1.72 13.94 1.11
N GLU A 90 2.57 14.90 0.73
CA GLU A 90 2.66 15.36 -0.66
C GLU A 90 2.94 14.21 -1.64
N GLY A 91 2.19 14.19 -2.74
CA GLY A 91 2.32 13.18 -3.80
C GLY A 91 1.72 11.81 -3.45
N VAL A 92 1.15 11.62 -2.25
CA VAL A 92 0.54 10.33 -1.86
C VAL A 92 -0.95 10.28 -2.24
N LEU A 93 -1.33 9.20 -2.93
CA LEU A 93 -2.70 8.86 -3.27
C LEU A 93 -3.06 7.49 -2.68
N ILE A 94 -4.34 7.28 -2.38
CA ILE A 94 -4.82 6.03 -1.77
C ILE A 94 -5.73 5.28 -2.74
N ALA A 95 -5.40 4.00 -2.97
CA ALA A 95 -6.21 3.08 -3.76
C ALA A 95 -7.02 2.14 -2.86
N TYR A 96 -8.31 2.02 -3.19
CA TYR A 96 -9.25 1.12 -2.51
C TYR A 96 -9.71 0.01 -3.47
N GLY A 97 -9.53 -1.24 -3.06
CA GLY A 97 -9.99 -2.42 -3.81
C GLY A 97 -11.37 -2.90 -3.32
N ARG A 98 -11.38 -3.85 -2.38
CA ARG A 98 -12.61 -4.50 -1.85
C ARG A 98 -13.68 -3.53 -1.36
N HIS A 99 -13.29 -2.45 -0.68
CA HIS A 99 -14.24 -1.41 -0.29
C HIS A 99 -14.92 -0.74 -1.49
N TYR A 100 -14.20 -0.54 -2.60
CA TYR A 100 -14.78 0.03 -3.82
C TYR A 100 -15.74 -0.95 -4.49
N ILE A 101 -15.44 -2.27 -4.49
CA ILE A 101 -16.35 -3.31 -5.00
C ILE A 101 -17.70 -3.25 -4.29
N ALA A 102 -17.71 -3.15 -2.95
CA ALA A 102 -18.94 -3.10 -2.16
C ALA A 102 -19.62 -1.72 -2.11
N ASN A 103 -18.91 -0.65 -2.48
CA ASN A 103 -19.35 0.74 -2.37
C ASN A 103 -19.03 1.48 -3.68
N PRO A 104 -19.91 1.42 -4.71
CA PRO A 104 -19.66 2.12 -5.97
C PRO A 104 -19.58 3.65 -5.81
N ASP A 105 -20.15 4.17 -4.72
CA ASP A 105 -20.13 5.56 -4.29
C ASP A 105 -19.05 5.85 -3.23
N LEU A 106 -18.01 5.01 -3.11
CA LEU A 106 -16.96 5.10 -2.09
C LEU A 106 -16.38 6.52 -1.90
N PRO A 107 -16.03 7.29 -2.96
CA PRO A 107 -15.47 8.63 -2.77
C PRO A 107 -16.41 9.56 -1.99
N TYR A 108 -17.72 9.50 -2.26
CA TYR A 108 -18.71 10.28 -1.53
C TYR A 108 -18.78 9.85 -0.06
N ARG A 109 -18.79 8.53 0.19
CA ARG A 109 -18.84 8.01 1.56
C ARG A 109 -17.62 8.39 2.39
N LEU A 110 -16.42 8.32 1.80
CA LEU A 110 -15.19 8.76 2.46
C LEU A 110 -15.23 10.26 2.77
N LYS A 111 -15.68 11.09 1.83
CA LYS A 111 -15.78 12.54 2.00
C LYS A 111 -16.75 12.92 3.12
N GLU A 112 -17.97 12.41 3.06
CA GLU A 112 -19.07 12.76 3.98
C GLU A 112 -19.10 11.88 5.25
N ASN A 113 -18.12 11.01 5.43
CA ASN A 113 -18.01 10.06 6.55
C ASN A 113 -19.26 9.15 6.70
N VAL A 114 -19.77 8.66 5.57
CA VAL A 114 -20.88 7.70 5.52
C VAL A 114 -20.35 6.29 5.76
N PRO A 115 -21.06 5.44 6.54
CA PRO A 115 -20.66 4.05 6.75
C PRO A 115 -20.47 3.27 5.43
N LEU A 116 -19.40 2.47 5.37
CA LEU A 116 -19.11 1.60 4.24
C LEU A 116 -19.90 0.29 4.34
N ASN A 117 -20.44 -0.17 3.23
CA ASN A 117 -20.93 -1.53 3.05
C ASN A 117 -19.78 -2.51 3.28
N LYS A 118 -20.10 -3.64 3.91
CA LYS A 118 -19.19 -4.79 4.01
C LYS A 118 -19.04 -5.44 2.64
N TYR A 119 -17.81 -5.82 2.30
CA TYR A 119 -17.53 -6.68 1.15
C TYR A 119 -17.64 -8.15 1.56
N ASP A 120 -17.88 -9.01 0.59
CA ASP A 120 -17.82 -10.49 0.69
C ASP A 120 -16.40 -10.96 0.32
#